data_AF-A0A2D5YXZ9-F1
#
_entry.id   AF-A0A2D5YXZ9-F1
#
_cell.length_a   1.000
_cell.length_b   1.000
_cell.length_c   1.000
_cell.angle_alpha   90.00
_cell.angle_beta   90.00
_cell.angle_gamma   90.00
#
_symmetry.space_group_name_H-M   'P 1'
#
loop_
_entity.id
_entity.type
_entity.pdbx_description
1 polymer ?
#
loop_
_entity_poly.entity_id
_entity_poly.type
_entity_poly.pdbx_seq_one_letter_code
_entity_poly.pdbx_strand_id
1 'polypeptide(L)'
;MSGRQLVIWIVIVVGLCVVMAATMFLNLYGPTMSEQSALKRYADVVEDFTDQKKGPDWLETLSDWVDLPRPERVAWLFLNEGASGDDFRVLEPMSQLERLGMPRAVLTDDVMEMIGRITTLERLYIGEAQLPPSRLAALGELTALEIIGLYGTSVTHDDLAALRPLRSLRVLILGGCRVGGEGFSELRHLTGLTHLVLTETDISDADMVTLGELPKLESLLCEKTKITGRGIEALGNAKELRHLRLRDSAIEDEFLEGLAQLKSLETVYLDRTHAGDVAARALSGLTGLRNVGMSETRITGEGLAALATLAELKGLDIHGNNLGEAALVALRGCKKLDYLSIDQKDLMDDAIEALAQIGSLERLGVHSEAMAKAEVEALERRLPGVGVTVHYASWPPGRSE
;
A
#
# COMPACT_ATOMS: atom_id res chain seq x y z
N MET A 1 -36.86 35.44 16.18
CA MET A 1 -36.12 34.16 16.22
C MET A 1 -36.12 33.65 17.65
N SER A 2 -36.49 32.39 17.88
CA SER A 2 -36.44 31.79 19.22
C SER A 2 -35.00 31.55 19.65
N GLY A 3 -34.73 31.49 20.96
CA GLY A 3 -33.38 31.30 21.51
C GLY A 3 -32.65 30.05 20.97
N ARG A 4 -33.39 28.99 20.60
CA ARG A 4 -32.84 27.80 19.93
C ARG A 4 -32.34 28.08 18.51
N GLN A 5 -32.98 28.98 17.76
CA GLN A 5 -32.53 29.33 16.40
C GLN A 5 -31.31 30.26 16.43
N LEU A 6 -31.11 31.05 17.48
CA LEU A 6 -29.92 31.87 17.67
C LEU A 6 -28.70 31.02 18.06
N VAL A 7 -28.88 29.99 18.90
CA VAL A 7 -27.81 29.05 19.28
C VAL A 7 -27.39 28.17 18.09
N ILE A 8 -28.33 27.69 17.28
CA ILE A 8 -28.01 26.93 16.05
C ILE A 8 -27.24 27.80 15.05
N TRP A 9 -27.62 29.08 14.90
CA TRP A 9 -26.89 30.02 14.04
C TRP A 9 -25.48 30.34 14.57
N ILE A 10 -25.30 30.50 15.88
CA ILE A 10 -23.98 30.77 16.47
C ILE A 10 -23.05 29.54 16.37
N VAL A 11 -23.57 28.32 16.54
CA VAL A 11 -22.78 27.08 16.38
C VAL A 11 -22.35 26.86 14.93
N ILE A 12 -23.21 27.16 13.95
CA ILE A 12 -22.86 27.04 12.52
C ILE A 12 -21.81 28.08 12.11
N VAL A 13 -21.93 29.32 12.58
CA VAL A 13 -20.98 30.40 12.23
C VAL A 13 -19.63 30.22 12.94
N VAL A 14 -19.61 29.72 14.19
CA VAL A 14 -18.36 29.40 14.91
C VAL A 14 -17.70 28.13 14.35
N GLY A 15 -18.48 27.11 13.95
CA GLY A 15 -17.97 25.91 13.28
C GLY A 15 -17.31 26.20 11.94
N LEU A 16 -17.89 27.09 11.12
CA LEU A 16 -17.29 27.51 9.84
C LEU A 16 -16.00 28.33 10.02
N CYS A 17 -15.87 29.11 11.09
CA CYS A 17 -14.64 29.84 11.41
C CYS A 17 -13.52 28.93 11.96
N VAL A 18 -13.86 27.86 12.68
CA VAL A 18 -12.89 26.87 13.16
C VAL A 18 -12.39 25.96 12.03
N VAL A 19 -13.26 25.61 11.07
CA VAL A 19 -12.86 24.87 9.86
C VAL A 19 -11.92 25.69 8.98
N MET A 20 -12.18 26.98 8.77
CA MET A 20 -11.27 27.85 8.01
C MET A 20 -9.91 28.05 8.72
N ALA A 21 -9.91 28.16 10.06
CA ALA A 21 -8.69 28.26 10.84
C ALA A 21 -7.89 26.94 10.84
N ALA A 22 -8.54 25.78 10.90
CA ALA A 22 -7.89 24.46 10.82
C ALA A 22 -7.29 24.18 9.43
N THR A 23 -7.96 24.59 8.34
CA THR A 23 -7.38 24.52 6.99
C THR A 23 -6.24 25.49 6.75
N MET A 24 -6.21 26.66 7.43
CA MET A 24 -5.03 27.55 7.38
C MET A 24 -3.89 27.06 8.27
N PHE A 25 -4.18 26.40 9.40
CA PHE A 25 -3.15 25.86 10.31
C PHE A 25 -2.49 24.58 9.76
N LEU A 26 -3.25 23.71 9.10
CA LEU A 26 -2.75 22.52 8.39
C LEU A 26 -1.91 22.89 7.14
N ASN A 27 -2.13 24.07 6.55
CA ASN A 27 -1.34 24.58 5.42
C ASN A 27 -0.07 25.34 5.82
N LEU A 28 0.11 25.69 7.11
CA LEU A 28 1.23 26.52 7.56
C LEU A 28 2.22 25.79 8.50
N TYR A 29 1.80 24.71 9.18
CA TYR A 29 2.69 23.93 10.05
C TYR A 29 2.33 22.44 9.98
N GLY A 30 2.87 21.73 8.99
CA GLY A 30 2.60 20.31 8.79
C GLY A 30 3.28 19.40 9.82
N PRO A 31 2.66 18.27 10.21
CA PRO A 31 3.36 17.16 10.86
C PRO A 31 4.37 16.52 9.90
N THR A 32 5.41 15.89 10.44
CA THR A 32 6.58 15.42 9.68
C THR A 32 6.24 14.34 8.65
N MET A 33 6.93 14.36 7.49
CA MET A 33 6.65 13.49 6.34
C MET A 33 6.62 11.98 6.64
N SER A 34 7.22 11.51 7.75
CA SER A 34 7.19 10.09 8.12
C SER A 34 5.80 9.62 8.57
N GLU A 35 5.05 10.48 9.27
CA GLU A 35 3.70 10.13 9.79
C GLU A 35 2.65 10.14 8.68
N GLN A 36 2.75 11.10 7.74
CA GLN A 36 1.91 11.10 6.54
C GLN A 36 2.22 9.91 5.61
N SER A 37 3.47 9.44 5.59
CA SER A 37 3.86 8.29 4.75
C SER A 37 3.30 6.96 5.27
N ALA A 38 3.19 6.78 6.60
CA ALA A 38 2.62 5.55 7.17
C ALA A 38 1.09 5.49 6.99
N LEU A 39 0.39 6.61 7.22
CA LEU A 39 -1.05 6.74 6.99
C LEU A 39 -1.41 6.74 5.49
N LYS A 40 -0.58 7.32 4.62
CA LYS A 40 -0.75 7.20 3.16
C LYS A 40 -0.44 5.80 2.66
N ARG A 41 0.54 5.07 3.23
CA ARG A 41 0.74 3.64 2.94
C ARG A 41 -0.42 2.78 3.44
N TYR A 42 -1.01 3.12 4.57
CA TYR A 42 -2.23 2.49 5.07
C TYR A 42 -3.42 2.78 4.13
N ALA A 43 -3.60 4.04 3.71
CA ALA A 43 -4.66 4.44 2.79
C ALA A 43 -4.46 3.88 1.38
N ASP A 44 -3.25 3.86 0.83
CA ASP A 44 -2.97 3.31 -0.51
C ASP A 44 -3.12 1.78 -0.53
N VAL A 45 -2.80 1.08 0.58
CA VAL A 45 -3.07 -0.36 0.74
C VAL A 45 -4.57 -0.60 0.93
N VAL A 46 -5.27 0.22 1.72
CA VAL A 46 -6.70 0.07 1.97
C VAL A 46 -7.56 0.51 0.76
N GLU A 47 -7.18 1.54 0.00
CA GLU A 47 -7.88 2.01 -1.20
C GLU A 47 -7.73 1.05 -2.39
N ASP A 48 -6.56 0.41 -2.59
CA ASP A 48 -6.41 -0.63 -3.63
C ASP A 48 -7.22 -1.91 -3.30
N PHE A 49 -7.48 -2.19 -2.01
CA PHE A 49 -8.16 -3.42 -1.55
C PHE A 49 -9.62 -3.23 -1.09
N THR A 50 -10.13 -2.00 -1.09
CA THR A 50 -11.55 -1.71 -0.86
C THR A 50 -12.18 -1.26 -2.16
N ASP A 51 -12.86 -2.17 -2.85
CA ASP A 51 -13.74 -1.82 -3.96
C ASP A 51 -14.95 -1.05 -3.41
N GLN A 52 -14.76 0.23 -3.03
CA GLN A 52 -15.82 1.22 -2.84
C GLN A 52 -15.32 2.65 -2.61
N LYS A 53 -15.67 3.50 -3.57
CA LYS A 53 -15.83 4.96 -3.41
C LYS A 53 -16.63 5.27 -2.12
N LYS A 54 -16.05 6.09 -1.26
CA LYS A 54 -16.65 6.76 -0.10
C LYS A 54 -17.23 5.81 0.96
N GLY A 55 -16.52 5.69 2.07
CA GLY A 55 -17.14 5.28 3.34
C GLY A 55 -18.36 6.18 3.64
N PRO A 56 -19.45 5.64 4.20
CA PRO A 56 -20.64 6.44 4.53
C PRO A 56 -20.35 7.63 5.44
N ASP A 57 -21.05 8.74 5.20
CA ASP A 57 -21.02 10.03 5.92
C ASP A 57 -21.43 9.96 7.42
N TRP A 58 -21.28 8.82 8.09
CA TRP A 58 -21.55 8.68 9.52
C TRP A 58 -20.34 8.30 10.36
N LEU A 59 -19.12 8.34 9.80
CA LEU A 59 -17.88 8.42 10.58
C LEU A 59 -17.75 9.78 11.28
N GLU A 60 -18.73 10.13 12.10
CA GLU A 60 -18.54 10.99 13.25
C GLU A 60 -18.27 10.08 14.45
N THR A 61 -17.08 10.29 15.03
CA THR A 61 -16.56 9.74 16.27
C THR A 61 -17.66 9.60 17.33
N LEU A 62 -18.26 8.41 17.46
CA LEU A 62 -19.27 8.16 18.48
C LEU A 62 -18.58 8.11 19.83
N SER A 63 -18.71 9.19 20.61
CA SER A 63 -18.16 9.30 21.97
C SER A 63 -19.07 8.67 23.04
N ASP A 64 -20.33 8.40 22.73
CA ASP A 64 -21.31 7.85 23.69
C ASP A 64 -22.10 6.67 23.09
N TRP A 65 -21.66 5.44 23.39
CA TRP A 65 -22.22 4.19 22.87
C TRP A 65 -23.43 3.66 23.65
N VAL A 66 -23.78 4.29 24.76
CA VAL A 66 -24.73 3.77 25.76
C VAL A 66 -26.18 3.70 25.23
N ASP A 67 -26.50 4.39 24.13
CA ASP A 67 -27.88 4.56 23.65
C ASP A 67 -28.14 4.03 22.23
N LEU A 68 -27.30 3.15 21.67
CA LEU A 68 -27.55 2.58 20.34
C LEU A 68 -28.88 1.79 20.32
N PRO A 69 -29.86 2.15 19.47
CA PRO A 69 -31.06 1.34 19.31
C PRO A 69 -30.71 0.09 18.49
N ARG A 70 -30.76 -1.08 19.13
CA ARG A 70 -30.46 -2.42 18.56
C ARG A 70 -28.97 -2.67 18.26
N PRO A 71 -28.08 -2.62 19.27
CA PRO A 71 -26.65 -2.88 19.09
C PRO A 71 -26.38 -4.29 18.53
N GLU A 72 -27.30 -5.25 18.72
CA GLU A 72 -27.22 -6.60 18.19
C GLU A 72 -27.29 -6.66 16.65
N ARG A 73 -27.70 -5.59 15.97
CA ARG A 73 -27.78 -5.51 14.50
C ARG A 73 -26.60 -4.78 13.85
N VAL A 74 -25.64 -4.29 14.64
CA VAL A 74 -24.48 -3.58 14.13
C VAL A 74 -23.55 -4.58 13.45
N ALA A 75 -23.38 -4.42 12.13
CA ALA A 75 -22.51 -5.28 11.31
C ALA A 75 -21.06 -4.76 11.23
N TRP A 76 -20.82 -3.49 11.58
CA TRP A 76 -19.51 -2.87 11.43
C TRP A 76 -19.27 -1.78 12.46
N LEU A 77 -18.09 -1.82 13.06
CA LEU A 77 -17.67 -0.92 14.13
C LEU A 77 -16.20 -0.55 13.95
N PHE A 78 -15.90 0.75 14.01
CA PHE A 78 -14.54 1.26 14.15
C PHE A 78 -14.47 2.05 15.45
N LEU A 79 -13.66 1.56 16.38
CA LEU A 79 -13.39 2.24 17.65
C LEU A 79 -12.45 3.42 17.41
N ASN A 80 -12.55 4.39 18.31
CA ASN A 80 -11.64 5.53 18.33
C ASN A 80 -10.20 5.07 18.58
N GLU A 81 -9.25 5.86 18.10
CA GLU A 81 -7.84 5.62 18.36
C GLU A 81 -7.56 5.61 19.86
N GLY A 82 -6.77 4.63 20.31
CA GLY A 82 -6.41 4.53 21.73
C GLY A 82 -7.45 3.85 22.62
N ALA A 83 -8.50 3.23 22.05
CA ALA A 83 -9.52 2.52 22.82
C ALA A 83 -8.91 1.53 23.84
N SER A 84 -9.40 1.55 25.07
CA SER A 84 -8.86 0.76 26.18
C SER A 84 -9.91 0.40 27.23
N GLY A 85 -9.69 -0.68 27.98
CA GLY A 85 -10.51 -1.02 29.15
C GLY A 85 -12.01 -1.08 28.86
N ASP A 86 -12.80 -0.22 29.51
CA ASP A 86 -14.26 -0.21 29.41
C ASP A 86 -14.80 0.15 28.02
N ASP A 87 -13.98 0.72 27.13
CA ASP A 87 -14.36 1.03 25.75
C ASP A 87 -14.84 -0.22 24.99
N PHE A 88 -14.34 -1.41 25.35
CA PHE A 88 -14.69 -2.68 24.70
C PHE A 88 -16.01 -3.28 25.17
N ARG A 89 -16.62 -2.78 26.25
CA ARG A 89 -17.93 -3.27 26.72
C ARG A 89 -19.03 -3.12 25.67
N VAL A 90 -18.84 -2.19 24.74
CA VAL A 90 -19.73 -1.99 23.59
C VAL A 90 -19.85 -3.23 22.70
N LEU A 91 -18.86 -4.13 22.72
CA LEU A 91 -18.85 -5.37 21.92
C LEU A 91 -19.77 -6.45 22.50
N GLU A 92 -20.07 -6.43 23.80
CA GLU A 92 -20.85 -7.47 24.47
C GLU A 92 -22.22 -7.78 23.80
N PRO A 93 -23.04 -6.78 23.42
CA PRO A 93 -24.32 -7.04 22.75
C PRO A 93 -24.22 -7.27 21.23
N MET A 94 -23.04 -7.13 20.60
CA MET A 94 -22.89 -7.07 19.14
C MET A 94 -22.79 -8.46 18.48
N SER A 95 -23.89 -9.21 18.52
CA SER A 95 -23.96 -10.60 18.01
C SER A 95 -23.95 -10.78 16.49
N GLN A 96 -23.98 -9.70 15.71
CA GLN A 96 -23.98 -9.71 14.23
C GLN A 96 -22.81 -8.94 13.64
N LEU A 97 -21.78 -8.66 14.44
CA LEU A 97 -20.65 -7.86 13.99
C LEU A 97 -19.79 -8.64 13.00
N GLU A 98 -19.64 -8.10 11.80
CA GLU A 98 -18.86 -8.70 10.70
C GLU A 98 -17.52 -7.96 10.51
N ARG A 99 -17.44 -6.68 10.88
CA ARG A 99 -16.26 -5.84 10.68
C ARG A 99 -15.91 -5.07 11.94
N LEU A 100 -14.66 -5.18 12.39
CA LEU A 100 -14.18 -4.50 13.58
C LEU A 100 -12.82 -3.87 13.34
N GLY A 101 -12.71 -2.57 13.60
CA GLY A 101 -11.46 -1.82 13.56
C GLY A 101 -11.16 -1.14 14.88
N MET A 102 -9.90 -1.16 15.30
CA MET A 102 -9.45 -0.57 16.57
C MET A 102 -7.98 -0.12 16.47
N PRO A 103 -7.69 0.93 15.68
CA PRO A 103 -6.32 1.44 15.56
C PRO A 103 -5.81 1.98 16.91
N ARG A 104 -4.52 1.77 17.18
CA ARG A 104 -3.80 2.25 18.37
C ARG A 104 -4.43 1.82 19.71
N ALA A 105 -5.25 0.77 19.73
CA ALA A 105 -5.93 0.30 20.92
C ALA A 105 -4.98 -0.36 21.95
N VAL A 106 -5.42 -0.45 23.20
CA VAL A 106 -4.74 -1.22 24.25
C VAL A 106 -5.57 -2.44 24.58
N LEU A 107 -5.13 -3.62 24.11
CA LEU A 107 -5.84 -4.88 24.24
C LEU A 107 -5.26 -5.72 25.38
N THR A 108 -6.15 -6.18 26.27
CA THR A 108 -5.83 -7.20 27.29
C THR A 108 -6.26 -8.57 26.79
N ASP A 109 -5.83 -9.64 27.48
CA ASP A 109 -6.26 -11.01 27.14
C ASP A 109 -7.80 -11.14 27.21
N ASP A 110 -8.45 -10.53 28.21
CA ASP A 110 -9.93 -10.53 28.34
C ASP A 110 -10.62 -9.90 27.13
N VAL A 111 -10.05 -8.82 26.58
CA VAL A 111 -10.58 -8.17 25.36
C VAL A 111 -10.37 -9.07 24.14
N MET A 112 -9.20 -9.72 24.02
CA MET A 112 -8.96 -10.67 22.94
C MET A 112 -9.91 -11.88 23.02
N GLU A 113 -10.18 -12.40 24.21
CA GLU A 113 -11.17 -13.46 24.43
C GLU A 113 -12.59 -13.00 24.06
N MET A 114 -12.95 -11.76 24.40
CA MET A 114 -14.23 -11.19 24.00
C MET A 114 -14.37 -11.11 22.49
N ILE A 115 -13.34 -10.62 21.78
CA ILE A 115 -13.29 -10.58 20.32
C ILE A 115 -13.40 -12.00 19.74
N GLY A 116 -12.71 -12.99 20.34
CA GLY A 116 -12.76 -14.40 19.92
C GLY A 116 -14.15 -15.06 20.02
N ARG A 117 -15.09 -14.46 20.76
CA ARG A 117 -16.50 -14.92 20.84
C ARG A 117 -17.37 -14.37 19.72
N ILE A 118 -16.91 -13.36 18.98
CA ILE A 118 -17.65 -12.72 17.89
C ILE A 118 -17.41 -13.51 16.59
N THR A 119 -17.89 -14.74 16.54
CA THR A 119 -17.62 -15.71 15.46
C THR A 119 -18.20 -15.30 14.09
N THR A 120 -18.99 -14.23 14.04
CA THR A 120 -19.48 -13.59 12.81
C THR A 120 -18.45 -12.68 12.12
N LEU A 121 -17.31 -12.39 12.75
CA LEU A 121 -16.31 -11.49 12.18
C LEU A 121 -15.71 -12.04 10.88
N GLU A 122 -15.81 -11.23 9.83
CA GLU A 122 -15.18 -11.44 8.53
C GLU A 122 -13.92 -10.56 8.36
N ARG A 123 -13.91 -9.37 8.98
CA ARG A 123 -12.83 -8.38 8.84
C ARG A 123 -12.41 -7.81 10.18
N LEU A 124 -11.13 -7.93 10.51
CA LEU A 124 -10.56 -7.45 11.76
C LEU A 124 -9.31 -6.59 11.50
N TYR A 125 -9.33 -5.35 11.98
CA TYR A 125 -8.21 -4.41 11.86
C TYR A 125 -7.74 -3.94 13.24
N ILE A 126 -6.53 -4.36 13.61
CA ILE A 126 -5.86 -4.01 14.85
C ILE A 126 -4.49 -3.42 14.46
N GLY A 127 -4.49 -2.16 14.03
CA GLY A 127 -3.27 -1.46 13.60
C GLY A 127 -2.61 -0.70 14.75
N GLU A 128 -1.29 -0.75 14.88
CA GLU A 128 -0.49 0.00 15.87
C GLU A 128 -0.93 -0.19 17.33
N ALA A 129 -1.61 -1.29 17.64
CA ALA A 129 -2.18 -1.56 18.95
C ALA A 129 -1.16 -2.21 19.91
N GLN A 130 -1.35 -1.98 21.21
CA GLN A 130 -0.68 -2.74 22.26
C GLN A 130 -1.43 -4.06 22.47
N LEU A 131 -0.78 -5.17 22.11
CA LEU A 131 -1.33 -6.51 22.23
C LEU A 131 -0.82 -7.23 23.49
N PRO A 132 -1.62 -8.13 24.09
CA PRO A 132 -1.21 -8.89 25.27
C PRO A 132 -0.24 -10.04 24.88
N PRO A 133 0.35 -10.77 25.84
CA PRO A 133 1.28 -11.87 25.54
C PRO A 133 0.67 -12.99 24.67
N SER A 134 -0.59 -13.37 24.92
CA SER A 134 -1.31 -14.41 24.16
C SER A 134 -2.11 -13.83 22.98
N ARG A 135 -1.59 -12.76 22.37
CA ARG A 135 -2.25 -11.88 21.41
C ARG A 135 -3.12 -12.53 20.35
N LEU A 136 -2.68 -13.56 19.64
CA LEU A 136 -3.48 -14.12 18.54
C LEU A 136 -4.27 -15.37 18.92
N ALA A 137 -4.12 -15.91 20.14
CA ALA A 137 -4.69 -17.20 20.52
C ALA A 137 -6.22 -17.25 20.33
N ALA A 138 -6.92 -16.20 20.75
CA ALA A 138 -8.38 -16.12 20.63
C ALA A 138 -8.88 -15.97 19.18
N LEU A 139 -8.02 -15.53 18.24
CA LEU A 139 -8.42 -15.36 16.83
C LEU A 139 -8.63 -16.71 16.13
N GLY A 140 -8.06 -17.80 16.64
CA GLY A 140 -8.21 -19.13 16.05
C GLY A 140 -9.65 -19.64 15.99
N GLU A 141 -10.54 -19.09 16.82
CA GLU A 141 -11.98 -19.43 16.85
C GLU A 141 -12.77 -18.71 15.73
N LEU A 142 -12.22 -17.64 15.17
CA LEU A 142 -12.90 -16.75 14.22
C LEU A 142 -12.79 -17.26 12.77
N THR A 143 -13.24 -18.48 12.53
CA THR A 143 -13.08 -19.19 11.25
C THR A 143 -13.78 -18.54 10.03
N ALA A 144 -14.64 -17.54 10.26
CA ALA A 144 -15.25 -16.70 9.22
C ALA A 144 -14.33 -15.57 8.73
N LEU A 145 -13.19 -15.30 9.39
CA LEU A 145 -12.29 -14.21 9.02
C LEU A 145 -11.74 -14.39 7.61
N GLU A 146 -11.97 -13.38 6.78
CA GLU A 146 -11.45 -13.24 5.43
C GLU A 146 -10.30 -12.23 5.36
N ILE A 147 -10.34 -11.20 6.23
CA ILE A 147 -9.33 -10.13 6.27
C ILE A 147 -8.86 -9.90 7.71
N ILE A 148 -7.54 -9.96 7.89
CA ILE A 148 -6.88 -9.58 9.14
C ILE A 148 -5.81 -8.54 8.86
N GLY A 149 -5.89 -7.40 9.54
CA GLY A 149 -4.86 -6.38 9.56
C GLY A 149 -4.26 -6.19 10.95
N LEU A 150 -2.95 -6.40 11.07
CA LEU A 150 -2.17 -6.35 12.32
C LEU A 150 -0.97 -5.40 12.19
N TYR A 151 -1.01 -4.46 11.24
CA TYR A 151 0.11 -3.57 10.92
C TYR A 151 0.67 -2.87 12.16
N GLY A 152 1.99 -2.84 12.33
CA GLY A 152 2.67 -2.09 13.39
C GLY A 152 2.40 -2.61 14.80
N THR A 153 1.95 -3.85 14.96
CA THR A 153 1.72 -4.47 16.27
C THR A 153 2.92 -5.28 16.76
N SER A 154 2.86 -5.74 18.01
CA SER A 154 3.90 -6.59 18.62
C SER A 154 3.88 -8.06 18.18
N VAL A 155 3.13 -8.41 17.13
CA VAL A 155 3.05 -9.78 16.57
C VAL A 155 4.42 -10.27 16.12
N THR A 156 4.75 -11.51 16.48
CA THR A 156 5.96 -12.23 16.10
C THR A 156 5.62 -13.48 15.30
N HIS A 157 6.64 -14.17 14.80
CA HIS A 157 6.49 -15.41 14.05
C HIS A 157 5.84 -16.54 14.87
N ASP A 158 6.03 -16.57 16.20
CA ASP A 158 5.43 -17.57 17.10
C ASP A 158 3.90 -17.47 17.15
N ASP A 159 3.35 -16.28 16.91
CA ASP A 159 1.89 -16.07 16.96
C ASP A 159 1.16 -16.60 15.73
N LEU A 160 1.86 -16.77 14.60
CA LEU A 160 1.25 -17.15 13.32
C LEU A 160 0.59 -18.53 13.37
N ALA A 161 1.05 -19.41 14.28
CA ALA A 161 0.43 -20.71 14.52
C ALA A 161 -1.06 -20.59 14.93
N ALA A 162 -1.45 -19.51 15.60
CA ALA A 162 -2.83 -19.27 16.00
C ALA A 162 -3.76 -19.00 14.80
N LEU A 163 -3.22 -18.59 13.64
CA LEU A 163 -3.99 -18.33 12.43
C LEU A 163 -4.28 -19.61 11.62
N ARG A 164 -3.65 -20.74 11.95
CA ARG A 164 -3.80 -22.02 11.24
C ARG A 164 -5.25 -22.48 11.00
N PRO A 165 -6.22 -22.26 11.92
CA PRO A 165 -7.61 -22.65 11.69
C PRO A 165 -8.34 -21.80 10.64
N LEU A 166 -7.82 -20.62 10.27
CA LEU A 166 -8.51 -19.60 9.49
C LEU A 166 -8.48 -19.88 7.97
N ARG A 167 -9.16 -20.95 7.55
CA ARG A 167 -9.20 -21.38 6.13
C ARG A 167 -9.93 -20.39 5.21
N SER A 168 -10.76 -19.52 5.77
CA SER A 168 -11.47 -18.47 5.03
C SER A 168 -10.59 -17.26 4.75
N LEU A 169 -9.40 -17.15 5.38
CA LEU A 169 -8.54 -15.99 5.25
C LEU A 169 -8.09 -15.82 3.79
N ARG A 170 -8.23 -14.59 3.30
CA ARG A 170 -7.87 -14.15 1.94
C ARG A 170 -6.80 -13.07 1.99
N VAL A 171 -6.90 -12.15 2.95
CA VAL A 171 -6.02 -10.99 3.08
C VAL A 171 -5.39 -10.97 4.47
N LEU A 172 -4.07 -10.90 4.52
CA LEU A 172 -3.31 -10.79 5.76
C LEU A 172 -2.30 -9.65 5.68
N ILE A 173 -2.42 -8.67 6.58
CA ILE A 173 -1.56 -7.50 6.63
C ILE A 173 -0.74 -7.55 7.94
N LEU A 174 0.56 -7.74 7.81
CA LEU A 174 1.53 -7.89 8.92
C LEU A 174 2.67 -6.87 8.83
N GLY A 175 2.53 -5.82 8.02
CA GLY A 175 3.60 -4.84 7.85
C GLY A 175 4.04 -4.22 9.19
N GLY A 176 5.33 -3.99 9.40
CA GLY A 176 5.87 -3.47 10.66
C GLY A 176 5.83 -4.45 11.85
N CYS A 177 5.40 -5.69 11.67
CA CYS A 177 5.47 -6.75 12.68
C CYS A 177 6.83 -7.46 12.67
N ARG A 178 7.16 -8.18 13.74
CA ARG A 178 8.41 -8.96 13.89
C ARG A 178 8.25 -10.39 13.39
N VAL A 179 7.75 -10.52 12.17
CA VAL A 179 7.46 -11.81 11.52
C VAL A 179 8.57 -12.18 10.52
N GLY A 180 8.93 -13.46 10.47
CA GLY A 180 9.98 -14.04 9.61
C GLY A 180 10.51 -15.36 10.21
N GLY A 181 11.31 -16.11 9.46
CA GLY A 181 11.93 -17.35 9.93
C GLY A 181 10.98 -18.55 10.02
N GLU A 182 11.26 -19.50 10.91
CA GLU A 182 10.56 -20.80 10.96
C GLU A 182 9.02 -20.68 11.10
N GLY A 183 8.52 -19.63 11.74
CA GLY A 183 7.08 -19.41 11.91
C GLY A 183 6.33 -19.07 10.62
N PHE A 184 7.01 -18.70 9.52
CA PHE A 184 6.34 -18.53 8.22
C PHE A 184 5.82 -19.84 7.64
N SER A 185 6.38 -20.98 8.06
CA SER A 185 5.90 -22.30 7.65
C SER A 185 4.44 -22.56 8.06
N GLU A 186 3.90 -21.83 9.03
CA GLU A 186 2.49 -21.92 9.43
C GLU A 186 1.54 -21.35 8.36
N LEU A 187 1.99 -20.37 7.56
CA LEU A 187 1.16 -19.75 6.52
C LEU A 187 0.77 -20.71 5.39
N ARG A 188 1.50 -21.82 5.20
CA ARG A 188 1.16 -22.87 4.21
C ARG A 188 -0.24 -23.45 4.42
N HIS A 189 -0.79 -23.33 5.63
CA HIS A 189 -2.13 -23.80 5.96
C HIS A 189 -3.23 -22.84 5.49
N LEU A 190 -2.89 -21.58 5.18
CA LEU A 190 -3.80 -20.58 4.67
C LEU A 190 -3.92 -20.71 3.15
N THR A 191 -4.42 -21.86 2.68
CA THR A 191 -4.52 -22.20 1.25
C THR A 191 -5.50 -21.31 0.47
N GLY A 192 -6.28 -20.50 1.18
CA GLY A 192 -7.14 -19.47 0.62
C GLY A 192 -6.49 -18.10 0.47
N LEU A 193 -5.27 -17.90 0.98
CA LEU A 193 -4.63 -16.60 1.02
C LEU A 193 -4.31 -16.11 -0.41
N THR A 194 -4.77 -14.90 -0.71
CA THR A 194 -4.62 -14.23 -2.02
C THR A 194 -3.75 -12.99 -1.91
N HIS A 195 -3.81 -12.29 -0.77
CA HIS A 195 -3.12 -11.03 -0.55
C HIS A 195 -2.34 -11.08 0.76
N LEU A 196 -1.04 -10.74 0.67
CA LEU A 196 -0.15 -10.75 1.81
C LEU A 196 0.74 -9.50 1.82
N VAL A 197 0.67 -8.74 2.92
CA VAL A 197 1.46 -7.51 3.11
C VAL A 197 2.44 -7.70 4.27
N LEU A 198 3.73 -7.62 3.95
CA LEU A 198 4.88 -7.90 4.82
C LEU A 198 5.91 -6.76 4.79
N THR A 199 5.50 -5.57 4.37
CA THR A 199 6.36 -4.38 4.34
C THR A 199 6.98 -4.10 5.71
N GLU A 200 8.28 -3.82 5.77
CA GLU A 200 9.02 -3.55 7.02
C GLU A 200 8.93 -4.71 8.04
N THR A 201 9.07 -5.97 7.58
CA THR A 201 9.15 -7.17 8.44
C THR A 201 10.52 -7.85 8.35
N ASP A 202 10.75 -8.86 9.19
CA ASP A 202 12.02 -9.59 9.30
C ASP A 202 12.17 -10.76 8.30
N ILE A 203 11.31 -10.82 7.27
CA ILE A 203 11.33 -11.90 6.27
C ILE A 203 12.63 -11.92 5.46
N SER A 204 12.99 -13.12 5.05
CA SER A 204 14.24 -13.48 4.39
C SER A 204 13.99 -14.43 3.21
N ASP A 205 15.04 -14.78 2.47
CA ASP A 205 14.95 -15.72 1.34
C ASP A 205 14.34 -17.08 1.71
N ALA A 206 14.53 -17.55 2.95
CA ALA A 206 13.96 -18.81 3.41
C ALA A 206 12.43 -18.77 3.48
N ASP A 207 11.87 -17.61 3.84
CA ASP A 207 10.43 -17.40 3.97
C ASP A 207 9.75 -17.40 2.61
N MET A 208 10.45 -16.90 1.58
CA MET A 208 9.96 -16.82 0.20
C MET A 208 9.69 -18.19 -0.42
N VAL A 209 10.37 -19.24 0.03
CA VAL A 209 10.07 -20.63 -0.37
C VAL A 209 8.65 -21.00 0.03
N THR A 210 8.26 -20.71 1.27
CA THR A 210 6.91 -20.99 1.76
C THR A 210 5.87 -20.15 1.03
N LEU A 211 6.17 -18.88 0.76
CA LEU A 211 5.26 -17.99 0.01
C LEU A 211 5.07 -18.44 -1.43
N GLY A 212 6.12 -18.96 -2.06
CA GLY A 212 6.07 -19.55 -3.40
C GLY A 212 5.18 -20.80 -3.51
N GLU A 213 4.88 -21.46 -2.39
CA GLU A 213 4.01 -22.65 -2.33
C GLU A 213 2.53 -22.31 -2.09
N LEU A 214 2.18 -21.05 -1.83
CA LEU A 214 0.80 -20.65 -1.60
C LEU A 214 0.02 -20.68 -2.93
N PRO A 215 -1.00 -21.56 -3.06
CA PRO A 215 -1.57 -21.91 -4.37
C PRO A 215 -2.46 -20.82 -4.98
N LYS A 216 -2.85 -19.82 -4.20
CA LYS A 216 -3.76 -18.74 -4.60
C LYS A 216 -3.17 -17.35 -4.40
N LEU A 217 -1.88 -17.23 -4.08
CA LEU A 217 -1.28 -15.94 -3.80
C LEU A 217 -1.22 -15.11 -5.08
N GLU A 218 -1.99 -14.02 -5.10
CA GLU A 218 -2.13 -13.09 -6.23
C GLU A 218 -1.37 -11.78 -5.99
N SER A 219 -1.24 -11.36 -4.73
CA SER A 219 -0.59 -10.10 -4.36
C SER A 219 0.35 -10.27 -3.18
N LEU A 220 1.60 -9.86 -3.37
CA LEU A 220 2.66 -9.91 -2.37
C LEU A 220 3.40 -8.58 -2.26
N LEU A 221 3.34 -7.96 -1.08
CA LEU A 221 4.03 -6.72 -0.77
C LEU A 221 5.11 -7.00 0.28
N CYS A 222 6.38 -6.91 -0.10
CA CYS A 222 7.55 -7.23 0.74
C CYS A 222 8.60 -6.12 0.70
N GLU A 223 8.18 -4.87 0.84
CA GLU A 223 9.06 -3.71 0.76
C GLU A 223 9.88 -3.55 2.05
N LYS A 224 11.13 -3.06 1.96
CA LYS A 224 12.03 -2.84 3.11
C LYS A 224 12.25 -4.09 3.97
N THR A 225 12.57 -5.20 3.33
CA THR A 225 12.79 -6.49 4.00
C THR A 225 14.22 -6.98 3.80
N LYS A 226 14.56 -8.15 4.35
CA LYS A 226 15.89 -8.78 4.21
C LYS A 226 15.95 -9.76 3.03
N ILE A 227 15.00 -9.67 2.11
CA ILE A 227 14.98 -10.48 0.89
C ILE A 227 16.15 -10.08 -0.01
N THR A 228 16.83 -11.08 -0.53
CA THR A 228 17.86 -10.94 -1.55
C THR A 228 17.41 -11.66 -2.82
N GLY A 229 18.33 -11.81 -3.78
CA GLY A 229 18.07 -12.52 -5.01
C GLY A 229 17.57 -13.96 -4.88
N ARG A 230 18.04 -14.70 -3.86
CA ARG A 230 17.64 -16.11 -3.68
C ARG A 230 16.16 -16.26 -3.35
N GLY A 231 15.57 -15.27 -2.67
CA GLY A 231 14.13 -15.24 -2.40
C GLY A 231 13.29 -15.06 -3.66
N ILE A 232 13.81 -14.35 -4.68
CA ILE A 232 13.13 -14.13 -5.94
C ILE A 232 13.03 -15.42 -6.77
N GLU A 233 14.09 -16.22 -6.80
CA GLU A 233 14.05 -17.54 -7.45
C GLU A 233 12.98 -18.45 -6.83
N ALA A 234 12.85 -18.42 -5.50
CA ALA A 234 11.87 -19.21 -4.77
C ALA A 234 10.42 -18.81 -5.10
N LEU A 235 10.15 -17.52 -5.37
CA LEU A 235 8.84 -17.06 -5.82
C LEU A 235 8.44 -17.58 -7.20
N GLY A 236 9.36 -18.12 -8.00
CA GLY A 236 9.05 -18.65 -9.33
C GLY A 236 7.93 -19.69 -9.35
N ASN A 237 7.57 -20.29 -8.20
CA ASN A 237 6.46 -21.22 -8.04
C ASN A 237 5.09 -20.57 -7.83
N ALA A 238 5.01 -19.28 -7.47
CA ALA A 238 3.75 -18.56 -7.27
C ALA A 238 3.08 -18.19 -8.60
N LYS A 239 2.49 -19.17 -9.28
CA LYS A 239 1.96 -19.02 -10.65
C LYS A 239 0.74 -18.10 -10.78
N GLU A 240 0.03 -17.86 -9.69
CA GLU A 240 -1.12 -16.94 -9.64
C GLU A 240 -0.71 -15.50 -9.30
N LEU A 241 0.58 -15.23 -9.04
CA LEU A 241 1.03 -13.91 -8.60
C LEU A 241 0.87 -12.87 -9.73
N ARG A 242 0.07 -11.84 -9.44
CA ARG A 242 -0.26 -10.71 -10.34
C ARG A 242 0.40 -9.41 -9.89
N HIS A 243 0.56 -9.21 -8.58
CA HIS A 243 1.10 -7.99 -8.01
C HIS A 243 2.27 -8.30 -7.08
N LEU A 244 3.42 -7.69 -7.36
CA LEU A 244 4.64 -7.87 -6.57
C LEU A 244 5.30 -6.52 -6.26
N ARG A 245 5.49 -6.22 -4.97
CA ARG A 245 6.23 -5.03 -4.53
C ARG A 245 7.45 -5.44 -3.69
N LEU A 246 8.61 -4.96 -4.10
CA LEU A 246 9.92 -5.29 -3.51
C LEU A 246 10.78 -4.04 -3.26
N ARG A 247 10.12 -2.88 -3.13
CA ARG A 247 10.78 -1.58 -2.97
C ARG A 247 11.76 -1.57 -1.79
N ASP A 248 12.78 -0.74 -1.89
CA ASP A 248 13.74 -0.49 -0.78
C ASP A 248 14.39 -1.77 -0.23
N SER A 249 14.64 -2.76 -1.09
CA SER A 249 15.25 -4.04 -0.73
C SER A 249 16.59 -4.23 -1.43
N ALA A 250 17.51 -4.95 -0.78
CA ALA A 250 18.87 -5.17 -1.28
C ALA A 250 18.95 -6.29 -2.34
N ILE A 251 18.11 -6.19 -3.37
CA ILE A 251 18.02 -7.18 -4.45
C ILE A 251 18.91 -6.74 -5.61
N GLU A 252 19.95 -7.52 -5.91
CA GLU A 252 20.85 -7.29 -7.06
C GLU A 252 20.20 -7.69 -8.39
N ASP A 253 20.60 -7.01 -9.46
CA ASP A 253 20.00 -7.11 -10.80
C ASP A 253 20.03 -8.54 -11.36
N GLU A 254 21.13 -9.27 -11.15
CA GLU A 254 21.33 -10.59 -11.74
C GLU A 254 20.32 -11.64 -11.24
N PHE A 255 19.75 -11.43 -10.06
CA PHE A 255 18.79 -12.39 -9.49
C PHE A 255 17.34 -12.12 -9.88
N LEU A 256 17.07 -10.99 -10.54
CA LEU A 256 15.73 -10.64 -10.99
C LEU A 256 15.34 -11.38 -12.28
N GLU A 257 16.25 -12.16 -12.89
CA GLU A 257 15.92 -13.11 -13.95
C GLU A 257 14.84 -14.12 -13.52
N GLY A 258 14.78 -14.46 -12.23
CA GLY A 258 13.75 -15.33 -11.66
C GLY A 258 12.33 -14.80 -11.85
N LEU A 259 12.13 -13.48 -11.96
CA LEU A 259 10.83 -12.87 -12.22
C LEU A 259 10.22 -13.32 -13.55
N ALA A 260 11.04 -13.75 -14.51
CA ALA A 260 10.57 -14.26 -15.79
C ALA A 260 9.68 -15.52 -15.64
N GLN A 261 9.68 -16.19 -14.49
CA GLN A 261 8.84 -17.36 -14.19
C GLN A 261 7.40 -17.00 -13.79
N LEU A 262 7.15 -15.73 -13.41
CA LEU A 262 5.86 -15.22 -12.94
C LEU A 262 4.99 -14.76 -14.11
N LYS A 263 4.52 -15.70 -14.92
CA LYS A 263 3.82 -15.41 -16.19
C LYS A 263 2.48 -14.67 -16.04
N SER A 264 1.91 -14.66 -14.83
CA SER A 264 0.66 -13.97 -14.51
C SER A 264 0.88 -12.53 -14.00
N LEU A 265 2.13 -12.06 -13.91
CA LEU A 265 2.44 -10.76 -13.33
C LEU A 265 1.88 -9.61 -14.18
N GLU A 266 1.12 -8.74 -13.53
CA GLU A 266 0.50 -7.55 -14.11
C GLU A 266 1.09 -6.26 -13.55
N THR A 267 1.60 -6.29 -12.31
CA THR A 267 2.22 -5.13 -11.64
C THR A 267 3.47 -5.54 -10.90
N VAL A 268 4.56 -4.80 -11.12
CA VAL A 268 5.82 -4.99 -10.41
C VAL A 268 6.43 -3.65 -10.00
N TYR A 269 6.82 -3.55 -8.74
CA TYR A 269 7.50 -2.38 -8.19
C TYR A 269 8.84 -2.78 -7.55
N LEU A 270 9.92 -2.34 -8.18
CA LEU A 270 11.32 -2.58 -7.83
C LEU A 270 12.05 -1.28 -7.45
N ASP A 271 11.30 -0.23 -7.14
CA ASP A 271 11.82 1.10 -6.85
C ASP A 271 12.83 1.07 -5.69
N ARG A 272 13.93 1.82 -5.81
CA ARG A 272 15.02 1.86 -4.82
C ARG A 272 15.61 0.48 -4.48
N THR A 273 15.75 -0.37 -5.49
CA THR A 273 16.54 -1.61 -5.45
C THR A 273 17.78 -1.47 -6.34
N HIS A 274 18.59 -2.53 -6.46
CA HIS A 274 19.71 -2.56 -7.41
C HIS A 274 19.32 -3.10 -8.79
N ALA A 275 18.02 -3.16 -9.11
CA ALA A 275 17.52 -3.57 -10.42
C ALA A 275 18.10 -2.70 -11.56
N GLY A 276 18.33 -3.30 -12.71
CA GLY A 276 18.92 -2.68 -13.89
C GLY A 276 18.42 -3.32 -15.17
N ASP A 277 19.26 -3.34 -16.19
CA ASP A 277 18.87 -3.80 -17.52
C ASP A 277 18.64 -5.33 -17.57
N VAL A 278 19.22 -6.11 -16.65
CA VAL A 278 18.91 -7.56 -16.53
C VAL A 278 17.46 -7.75 -16.08
N ALA A 279 17.04 -7.06 -15.01
CA ALA A 279 15.66 -7.06 -14.55
C ALA A 279 14.70 -6.58 -15.65
N ALA A 280 15.01 -5.46 -16.32
CA ALA A 280 14.18 -4.93 -17.40
C ALA A 280 13.99 -5.94 -18.55
N ARG A 281 15.05 -6.66 -18.93
CA ARG A 281 14.95 -7.76 -19.92
C ARG A 281 14.11 -8.93 -19.42
N ALA A 282 14.26 -9.33 -18.16
CA ALA A 282 13.43 -10.39 -17.58
C ALA A 282 11.93 -10.01 -17.59
N LEU A 283 11.62 -8.75 -17.24
CA LEU A 283 10.27 -8.21 -17.25
C LEU A 283 9.67 -8.09 -18.66
N SER A 284 10.48 -7.80 -19.69
CA SER A 284 10.02 -7.70 -21.08
C SER A 284 9.36 -8.98 -21.62
N GLY A 285 9.71 -10.14 -21.05
CA GLY A 285 9.10 -11.44 -21.36
C GLY A 285 7.74 -11.70 -20.70
N LEU A 286 7.28 -10.80 -19.82
CA LEU A 286 6.01 -10.88 -19.10
C LEU A 286 4.95 -10.05 -19.86
N THR A 287 4.42 -10.60 -20.94
CA THR A 287 3.55 -9.85 -21.88
C THR A 287 2.23 -9.34 -21.29
N GLY A 288 1.85 -9.79 -20.10
CA GLY A 288 0.69 -9.31 -19.34
C GLY A 288 0.98 -8.10 -18.44
N LEU A 289 2.24 -7.66 -18.33
CA LEU A 289 2.66 -6.61 -17.42
C LEU A 289 2.09 -5.25 -17.85
N ARG A 290 1.42 -4.59 -16.90
CA ARG A 290 0.72 -3.31 -17.10
C ARG A 290 1.38 -2.17 -16.36
N ASN A 291 1.89 -2.41 -15.16
CA ASN A 291 2.47 -1.38 -14.32
C ASN A 291 3.87 -1.79 -13.88
N VAL A 292 4.85 -0.94 -14.18
CA VAL A 292 6.26 -1.16 -13.84
C VAL A 292 6.80 0.07 -13.13
N GLY A 293 7.30 -0.13 -11.91
CA GLY A 293 8.07 0.88 -11.18
C GLY A 293 9.49 0.38 -10.99
N MET A 294 10.44 1.16 -11.48
CA MET A 294 11.87 0.96 -11.34
C MET A 294 12.53 2.31 -11.05
N SER A 295 11.87 3.16 -10.26
CA SER A 295 12.43 4.46 -9.92
C SER A 295 13.62 4.35 -8.98
N GLU A 296 14.60 5.25 -9.13
CA GLU A 296 15.83 5.27 -8.34
C GLU A 296 16.53 3.90 -8.36
N THR A 297 16.66 3.29 -9.55
CA THR A 297 17.36 2.03 -9.77
C THR A 297 18.59 2.24 -10.67
N ARG A 298 19.03 1.20 -11.40
CA ARG A 298 20.20 1.21 -12.27
C ARG A 298 19.83 0.96 -13.74
N ILE A 299 18.57 1.15 -14.12
CA ILE A 299 18.16 0.97 -15.53
C ILE A 299 18.77 2.06 -16.43
N THR A 300 19.10 1.68 -17.65
CA THR A 300 19.59 2.59 -18.70
C THR A 300 18.61 2.63 -19.87
N GLY A 301 18.97 3.34 -20.95
CA GLY A 301 18.22 3.32 -22.19
C GLY A 301 18.05 1.92 -22.80
N GLU A 302 18.96 0.97 -22.54
CA GLU A 302 18.81 -0.42 -23.01
C GLU A 302 17.67 -1.13 -22.28
N GLY A 303 17.60 -1.01 -20.95
CA GLY A 303 16.50 -1.54 -20.15
C GLY A 303 15.16 -0.89 -20.50
N LEU A 304 15.14 0.43 -20.69
CA LEU A 304 13.95 1.13 -21.15
C LEU A 304 13.46 0.62 -22.51
N ALA A 305 14.37 0.38 -23.46
CA ALA A 305 14.03 -0.20 -24.76
C ALA A 305 13.44 -1.61 -24.63
N ALA A 306 13.92 -2.42 -23.68
CA ALA A 306 13.33 -3.72 -23.38
C ALA A 306 11.90 -3.59 -22.82
N LEU A 307 11.68 -2.71 -21.84
CA LEU A 307 10.35 -2.47 -21.26
C LEU A 307 9.36 -1.91 -22.29
N ALA A 308 9.82 -1.09 -23.24
CA ALA A 308 9.00 -0.52 -24.30
C ALA A 308 8.36 -1.58 -25.23
N THR A 309 8.85 -2.83 -25.21
CA THR A 309 8.26 -3.95 -25.97
C THR A 309 6.97 -4.50 -25.36
N LEU A 310 6.64 -4.13 -24.11
CA LEU A 310 5.45 -4.58 -23.39
C LEU A 310 4.18 -3.95 -23.98
N ALA A 311 3.43 -4.75 -24.75
CA ALA A 311 2.22 -4.29 -25.44
C ALA A 311 1.07 -3.88 -24.50
N GLU A 312 1.06 -4.39 -23.26
CA GLU A 312 0.04 -4.10 -22.23
C GLU A 312 0.46 -3.01 -21.24
N LEU A 313 1.66 -2.42 -21.39
CA LEU A 313 2.19 -1.41 -20.48
C LEU A 313 1.31 -0.16 -20.45
N LYS A 314 0.86 0.21 -19.26
CA LYS A 314 -0.01 1.34 -18.94
C LYS A 314 0.67 2.37 -18.06
N GLY A 315 1.32 1.92 -16.99
CA GLY A 315 2.06 2.77 -16.06
C GLY A 315 3.54 2.42 -16.05
N LEU A 316 4.39 3.44 -16.21
CA LEU A 316 5.84 3.30 -16.10
C LEU A 316 6.42 4.40 -15.21
N ASP A 317 7.03 4.01 -14.10
CA ASP A 317 7.79 4.91 -13.23
C ASP A 317 9.28 4.56 -13.28
N ILE A 318 10.08 5.48 -13.80
CA ILE A 318 11.52 5.31 -14.07
C ILE A 318 12.33 6.56 -13.71
N HIS A 319 11.79 7.46 -12.89
CA HIS A 319 12.54 8.61 -12.40
C HIS A 319 13.76 8.18 -11.57
N GLY A 320 14.75 9.05 -11.38
CA GLY A 320 15.97 8.74 -10.62
C GLY A 320 16.93 7.75 -11.29
N ASN A 321 16.84 7.55 -12.61
CA ASN A 321 17.71 6.63 -13.36
C ASN A 321 18.68 7.36 -14.31
N ASN A 322 19.65 6.65 -14.89
CA ASN A 322 20.57 7.19 -15.88
C ASN A 322 20.25 6.66 -17.28
N LEU A 323 19.14 7.15 -17.86
CA LEU A 323 18.61 6.65 -19.12
C LEU A 323 19.50 6.97 -20.33
N GLY A 324 20.23 8.09 -20.29
CA GLY A 324 21.03 8.60 -21.40
C GLY A 324 20.18 9.39 -22.41
N GLU A 325 20.85 10.00 -23.38
CA GLU A 325 20.20 10.85 -24.39
C GLU A 325 19.27 10.03 -25.28
N ALA A 326 18.13 10.61 -25.65
CA ALA A 326 17.13 10.04 -26.55
C ALA A 326 16.50 8.69 -26.12
N ALA A 327 16.76 8.20 -24.90
CA ALA A 327 16.21 6.92 -24.43
C ALA A 327 14.67 6.85 -24.49
N LEU A 328 13.99 7.96 -24.19
CA LEU A 328 12.53 8.07 -24.22
C LEU A 328 11.93 7.92 -25.63
N VAL A 329 12.74 8.00 -26.70
CA VAL A 329 12.30 7.69 -28.06
C VAL A 329 11.82 6.24 -28.18
N ALA A 330 12.35 5.32 -27.36
CA ALA A 330 11.91 3.92 -27.34
C ALA A 330 10.43 3.78 -26.99
N LEU A 331 9.86 4.70 -26.20
CA LEU A 331 8.47 4.64 -25.75
C LEU A 331 7.44 5.00 -26.82
N ARG A 332 7.85 5.49 -28.00
CA ARG A 332 6.93 5.83 -29.12
C ARG A 332 6.01 4.67 -29.52
N GLY A 333 6.44 3.43 -29.28
CA GLY A 333 5.67 2.22 -29.59
C GLY A 333 4.63 1.81 -28.53
N CYS A 334 4.63 2.41 -27.35
CA CYS A 334 3.81 1.98 -26.21
C CYS A 334 2.37 2.51 -26.33
N LYS A 335 1.53 1.80 -27.09
CA LYS A 335 0.16 2.23 -27.46
C LYS A 335 -0.86 2.29 -26.31
N LYS A 336 -0.50 1.78 -25.13
CA LYS A 336 -1.38 1.72 -23.95
C LYS A 336 -0.82 2.52 -22.76
N LEU A 337 0.36 3.12 -22.91
CA LEU A 337 1.00 3.88 -21.85
C LEU A 337 0.16 5.13 -21.57
N ASP A 338 -0.48 5.16 -20.40
CA ASP A 338 -1.31 6.27 -19.92
C ASP A 338 -0.60 7.11 -18.85
N TYR A 339 0.37 6.53 -18.15
CA TYR A 339 1.15 7.17 -17.11
C TYR A 339 2.64 6.92 -17.28
N LEU A 340 3.41 8.01 -17.28
CA LEU A 340 4.86 8.00 -17.28
C LEU A 340 5.39 8.90 -16.16
N SER A 341 6.36 8.44 -15.38
CA SER A 341 7.12 9.25 -14.43
C SER A 341 8.62 9.20 -14.72
N ILE A 342 9.23 10.38 -14.92
CA ILE A 342 10.63 10.57 -15.35
C ILE A 342 11.26 11.78 -14.66
N ASP A 343 12.58 11.91 -14.73
CA ASP A 343 13.27 13.12 -14.26
C ASP A 343 13.17 14.26 -15.29
N GLN A 344 13.21 15.50 -14.81
CA GLN A 344 13.28 16.69 -15.67
C GLN A 344 14.46 16.64 -16.65
N LYS A 345 15.61 16.10 -16.21
CA LYS A 345 16.82 16.01 -17.05
C LYS A 345 16.62 15.14 -18.30
N ASP A 346 15.61 14.28 -18.33
CA ASP A 346 15.35 13.39 -19.47
C ASP A 346 14.38 14.04 -20.50
N LEU A 347 13.80 15.20 -20.19
CA LEU A 347 12.85 15.93 -21.04
C LEU A 347 13.55 16.79 -22.12
N MET A 348 14.36 16.16 -22.98
CA MET A 348 14.92 16.81 -24.17
C MET A 348 13.87 16.98 -25.29
N ASP A 349 14.18 17.78 -26.31
CA ASP A 349 13.23 18.10 -27.39
C ASP A 349 12.68 16.87 -28.11
N ASP A 350 13.58 15.96 -28.45
CA ASP A 350 13.33 14.67 -29.09
C ASP A 350 12.56 13.69 -28.19
N ALA A 351 12.73 13.79 -26.87
CA ALA A 351 11.90 13.08 -25.90
C ALA A 351 10.47 13.66 -25.88
N ILE A 352 10.31 14.98 -25.82
CA ILE A 352 8.98 15.62 -25.84
C ILE A 352 8.25 15.30 -27.16
N GLU A 353 8.95 15.33 -28.30
CA GLU A 353 8.40 14.89 -29.59
C GLU A 353 8.00 13.41 -29.60
N ALA A 354 8.76 12.55 -28.92
CA ALA A 354 8.41 11.14 -28.75
C ALA A 354 7.15 10.97 -27.91
N LEU A 355 7.08 11.63 -26.74
CA LEU A 355 5.92 11.57 -25.84
C LEU A 355 4.65 12.11 -26.50
N ALA A 356 4.76 13.17 -27.30
CA ALA A 356 3.63 13.71 -28.08
C ALA A 356 3.03 12.72 -29.09
N GLN A 357 3.78 11.68 -29.49
CA GLN A 357 3.31 10.63 -30.40
C GLN A 357 2.63 9.46 -29.67
N ILE A 358 2.73 9.40 -28.33
CA ILE A 358 2.07 8.40 -27.51
C ILE A 358 0.62 8.85 -27.29
N GLY A 359 -0.25 8.52 -28.23
CA GLY A 359 -1.66 8.96 -28.21
C GLY A 359 -2.48 8.47 -27.01
N SER A 360 -1.97 7.54 -26.22
CA SER A 360 -2.60 7.04 -24.99
C SER A 360 -2.13 7.77 -23.72
N LEU A 361 -1.09 8.61 -23.79
CA LEU A 361 -0.50 9.23 -22.61
C LEU A 361 -1.46 10.27 -22.03
N GLU A 362 -1.88 10.08 -20.78
CA GLU A 362 -2.80 10.97 -20.08
C GLU A 362 -2.13 11.72 -18.94
N ARG A 363 -1.10 11.13 -18.32
CA ARG A 363 -0.45 11.67 -17.11
C ARG A 363 1.07 11.57 -17.21
N LEU A 364 1.74 12.70 -16.97
CA LEU A 364 3.20 12.79 -16.91
C LEU A 364 3.63 13.30 -15.54
N GLY A 365 4.28 12.44 -14.75
CA GLY A 365 5.02 12.82 -13.55
C GLY A 365 6.43 13.30 -13.93
N VAL A 366 6.82 14.49 -13.46
CA VAL A 366 8.16 15.04 -13.69
C VAL A 366 8.83 15.28 -12.34
N HIS A 367 9.89 14.53 -12.07
CA HIS A 367 10.70 14.71 -10.88
C HIS A 367 11.75 15.79 -11.12
N SER A 368 11.76 16.82 -10.27
CA SER A 368 12.63 17.98 -10.45
C SER A 368 13.04 18.58 -9.12
N GLU A 369 14.20 19.22 -9.07
CA GLU A 369 14.60 20.03 -7.91
C GLU A 369 14.09 21.48 -8.02
N ALA A 370 13.87 22.00 -9.23
CA ALA A 370 13.70 23.44 -9.45
C ALA A 370 12.90 23.84 -10.70
N MET A 371 12.07 22.95 -11.26
CA MET A 371 11.29 23.25 -12.47
C MET A 371 10.34 24.43 -12.23
N ALA A 372 10.54 25.49 -13.00
CA ALA A 372 9.76 26.72 -12.90
C ALA A 372 8.38 26.54 -13.53
N LYS A 373 7.39 27.27 -13.00
CA LYS A 373 6.01 27.24 -13.54
C LYS A 373 5.95 27.49 -15.06
N ALA A 374 6.77 28.40 -15.58
CA ALA A 374 6.81 28.70 -17.01
C ALA A 374 7.33 27.53 -17.86
N GLU A 375 8.21 26.67 -17.30
CA GLU A 375 8.67 25.45 -17.97
C GLU A 375 7.57 24.40 -18.01
N VAL A 376 6.79 24.28 -16.93
CA VAL A 376 5.60 23.40 -16.89
C VAL A 376 4.57 23.84 -17.93
N GLU A 377 4.23 25.14 -17.96
CA GLU A 377 3.30 25.69 -18.95
C GLU A 377 3.83 25.55 -20.40
N ALA A 378 5.16 25.54 -20.60
CA ALA A 378 5.76 25.26 -21.90
C ALA A 378 5.66 23.78 -22.29
N LEU A 379 5.87 22.88 -21.34
CA LEU A 379 5.72 21.43 -21.53
C LEU A 379 4.26 21.06 -21.84
N GLU A 380 3.29 21.58 -21.07
CA GLU A 380 1.86 21.36 -21.30
C GLU A 380 1.40 21.84 -22.68
N ARG A 381 1.96 22.95 -23.19
CA ARG A 381 1.69 23.41 -24.57
C ARG A 381 2.23 22.46 -25.64
N ARG A 382 3.32 21.74 -25.36
CA ARG A 382 3.92 20.77 -26.28
C ARG A 382 3.29 19.37 -26.16
N LEU A 383 2.65 19.08 -25.03
CA LEU A 383 1.95 17.83 -24.74
C LEU A 383 0.46 18.11 -24.45
N PRO A 384 -0.31 18.62 -25.43
CA PRO A 384 -1.70 19.01 -25.21
C PRO A 384 -2.55 17.81 -24.76
N GLY A 385 -3.27 17.97 -23.65
CA GLY A 385 -4.14 16.93 -23.10
C GLY A 385 -3.47 15.99 -22.10
N VAL A 386 -2.14 16.06 -21.94
CA VAL A 386 -1.41 15.32 -20.92
C VAL A 386 -1.40 16.12 -19.62
N GLY A 387 -1.90 15.55 -18.53
CA GLY A 387 -1.84 16.14 -17.20
C GLY A 387 -0.42 16.05 -16.64
N VAL A 388 0.27 17.19 -16.49
CA VAL A 388 1.63 17.26 -15.97
C VAL A 388 1.60 17.48 -14.45
N THR A 389 2.23 16.59 -13.70
CA THR A 389 2.46 16.76 -12.25
C THR A 389 3.94 16.88 -12.00
N VAL A 390 4.37 17.93 -11.30
CA VAL A 390 5.77 18.09 -10.90
C VAL A 390 5.94 17.63 -9.46
N HIS A 391 6.88 16.70 -9.26
CA HIS A 391 7.30 16.22 -7.95
C HIS A 391 8.62 16.90 -7.58
N TYR A 392 8.55 17.83 -6.64
CA TYR A 392 9.75 18.48 -6.13
C TYR A 392 10.45 17.58 -5.11
N ALA A 393 11.74 17.30 -5.32
CA ALA A 393 12.55 16.62 -4.32
C ALA A 393 12.52 17.45 -3.03
N SER A 394 11.98 16.90 -1.94
CA SER A 394 11.94 17.57 -0.65
C SER A 394 13.36 17.81 -0.13
N TRP A 395 13.81 19.06 -0.12
CA TRP A 395 15.10 19.49 0.41
C TRP A 395 14.94 20.13 1.80
N PRO A 396 15.74 19.79 2.84
CA PRO A 396 16.69 18.68 2.98
C PRO A 396 16.35 17.67 4.11
N PRO A 397 16.92 16.44 4.06
CA PRO A 397 17.00 15.55 5.21
C PRO A 397 18.11 16.03 6.16
N GLY A 398 17.71 16.54 7.33
CA GLY A 398 18.62 16.81 8.44
C GLY A 398 19.43 18.10 8.35
N ARG A 399 18.79 19.24 8.62
CA ARG A 399 19.33 20.28 9.51
C ARG A 399 18.16 20.97 10.21
N SER A 400 18.04 20.70 11.50
CA SER A 400 17.47 21.66 12.44
C SER A 400 18.43 22.85 12.54
N GLU A 401 17.99 24.02 12.09
CA GLU A 401 18.22 25.29 12.80
C GLU A 401 16.94 26.13 12.74
#